data_AF-A0AA88EVB6-F1
#
_entry.id   AF-A0AA88EVB6-F1
#
_cell.length_a   1.000
_cell.length_b   1.000
_cell.length_c   1.000
_cell.angle_alpha   90.00
_cell.angle_beta   90.00
_cell.angle_gamma   90.00
#
_symmetry.space_group_name_H-M   'P 1'
#
loop_
_entity.id
_entity.type
_entity.pdbx_description
1 polymer ?
#
loop_
_entity_poly.entity_id
_entity_poly.type
_entity_poly.pdbx_seq_one_letter_code
_entity_poly.pdbx_strand_id
1 'polypeptide(L)'
;MARNDLGEIRRSAAVAIFGPGAIIDFRAGEATISAVAAGLEQWDESFPPAGMLNEQAIREERLQKKLGVKGFRLPPVRDPAREKDAERALPAVRFPQWVQCPKCDRIAKSEEWGDEPGKAGLHCQKCTTAAPGRRKVYVVPVRFVLACESGHLDEFPWHWWVGHREGCNNKRYLKLESRQAGLAGLILSCSECGSAKSMDGIFSKETWKKFSTCSGRRPWLAGGHQDCAHHPKATQRGASNLYFPVIESALSIPPWSDRLQEALGVYWEPIVNVVEGRSTFIATLATTVLASVLTELDMSPDELAAEIERRVRQEEGIDVNNLRGEEYRQFTGGTYVQGIDREFEIRPQKVPDGLRPWFSRLVKASRLREVRAMTGFTRIHPLGEGATEKAKIFLSNPGWLPAIEVRGEGVFLEFDRQAIEEWENRSEVQARAARIDQRLKDEWLERHGTGSEPPRAISARFLLVHTFAHALMRQLTLDCGYSSTALRERLYVSEEDMRGLLIYTATTDDDGTLGGLQRQGDPERIVRTIVAAVQSQAWCSSDPLCIEDMLVPEDGLSLAACHSCVLSPETSCEEFNRFLDRATLVGTPASAEMGFFRQILSGGA
;
A
#
# COMPACT_ATOMS: atom_id res chain seq x y z
N MET A 1 26.43 -18.23 1.35
CA MET A 1 25.69 -18.00 2.61
C MET A 1 24.75 -19.17 2.83
N ALA A 2 24.56 -19.62 4.07
CA ALA A 2 23.57 -20.65 4.36
C ALA A 2 22.16 -20.13 4.04
N ARG A 3 21.40 -20.85 3.21
CA ARG A 3 19.99 -20.56 2.92
C ARG A 3 19.17 -21.23 4.02
N ASN A 4 18.75 -20.44 5.01
CA ASN A 4 17.89 -20.92 6.09
C ASN A 4 16.46 -20.47 5.81
N ASP A 5 15.50 -21.37 6.02
CA ASP A 5 14.08 -21.03 6.00
C ASP A 5 13.72 -20.21 7.26
N LEU A 6 13.00 -19.11 7.07
CA LEU A 6 12.66 -18.17 8.15
C LEU A 6 11.19 -18.28 8.55
N GLY A 7 10.29 -18.50 7.59
CA GLY A 7 8.85 -18.50 7.79
C GLY A 7 8.09 -18.06 6.54
N GLU A 8 6.77 -18.16 6.62
CA GLU A 8 5.86 -17.87 5.52
C GLU A 8 5.23 -16.48 5.68
N ILE A 9 5.01 -15.80 4.55
CA ILE A 9 4.24 -14.56 4.48
C ILE A 9 3.16 -14.70 3.41
N ARG A 10 2.04 -14.00 3.61
CA ARG A 10 0.99 -13.95 2.58
C ARG A 10 1.52 -13.25 1.33
N ARG A 11 1.13 -13.74 0.16
CA ARG A 11 1.52 -13.19 -1.14
C ARG A 11 1.16 -11.71 -1.26
N SER A 12 -0.04 -11.32 -0.83
CA SER A 12 -0.48 -9.93 -0.80
C SER A 12 0.38 -9.04 0.09
N ALA A 13 0.85 -9.56 1.23
CA ALA A 13 1.73 -8.83 2.13
C ALA A 13 3.09 -8.53 1.48
N ALA A 14 3.61 -9.40 0.61
CA ALA A 14 4.89 -9.19 -0.08
C ALA A 14 4.87 -8.04 -1.12
N VAL A 15 3.70 -7.51 -1.47
CA VAL A 15 3.57 -6.30 -2.32
C VAL A 15 3.07 -5.11 -1.50
N ALA A 16 2.29 -5.36 -0.44
CA ALA A 16 1.74 -4.32 0.42
C ALA A 16 2.73 -3.90 1.52
N ILE A 17 2.96 -4.72 2.55
CA ILE A 17 3.62 -4.30 3.78
C ILE A 17 5.05 -4.86 3.96
N PHE A 18 5.36 -5.94 3.26
CA PHE A 18 6.58 -6.75 3.39
C PHE A 18 7.32 -6.89 2.05
N GLY A 19 7.19 -5.89 1.17
CA GLY A 19 7.93 -5.85 -0.09
C GLY A 19 9.42 -5.53 0.09
N PRO A 20 10.21 -5.52 -1.00
CA PRO A 20 11.62 -5.15 -0.98
C PRO A 20 11.90 -3.92 -0.11
N GLY A 21 12.90 -4.03 0.77
CA GLY A 21 13.26 -2.99 1.74
C GLY A 21 12.49 -3.01 3.07
N ALA A 22 11.36 -3.70 3.18
CA ALA A 22 10.62 -3.81 4.44
C ALA A 22 11.39 -4.65 5.48
N ILE A 23 11.28 -4.28 6.76
CA ILE A 23 11.76 -5.10 7.87
C ILE A 23 10.66 -6.09 8.25
N ILE A 24 11.00 -7.37 8.36
CA ILE A 24 10.10 -8.46 8.72
C ILE A 24 10.68 -9.20 9.92
N ASP A 25 9.87 -9.40 10.95
CA ASP A 25 10.18 -10.21 12.12
C ASP A 25 9.62 -11.62 11.97
N PHE A 26 10.49 -12.61 12.16
CA PHE A 26 10.18 -14.03 12.11
C PHE A 26 10.48 -14.70 13.45
N ARG A 27 9.83 -15.84 13.68
CA ARG A 27 10.18 -16.78 14.76
C ARG A 27 10.58 -18.12 14.15
N ALA A 28 11.87 -18.43 14.21
CA ALA A 28 12.41 -19.73 13.81
C ALA A 28 12.60 -20.60 15.06
N GLY A 29 11.55 -21.35 15.43
CA GLY A 29 11.50 -22.05 16.71
C GLY A 29 11.48 -21.06 17.88
N GLU A 30 12.42 -21.18 18.81
CA GLU A 30 12.56 -20.26 19.96
C GLU A 30 13.33 -18.97 19.61
N ALA A 31 13.92 -18.87 18.41
CA ALA A 31 14.73 -17.73 18.01
C ALA A 31 13.90 -16.66 17.31
N THR A 32 14.04 -15.41 17.74
CA THR A 32 13.51 -14.24 17.02
C THR A 32 14.52 -13.75 15.98
N ILE A 33 14.07 -13.50 14.76
CA ILE A 33 14.93 -13.11 13.65
C ILE A 33 14.30 -11.92 12.96
N SER A 34 15.10 -10.89 12.70
CA SER A 34 14.69 -9.73 11.90
C SER A 34 15.48 -9.75 10.60
N ALA A 35 14.79 -9.56 9.49
CA ALA A 35 15.38 -9.51 8.16
C ALA A 35 14.74 -8.39 7.33
N VAL A 36 15.45 -7.91 6.34
CA VAL A 36 14.96 -6.98 5.32
C VAL A 36 14.72 -7.76 4.03
N ALA A 37 13.53 -7.63 3.45
CA ALA A 37 13.20 -8.28 2.17
C ALA A 37 14.11 -7.77 1.05
N ALA A 38 14.68 -8.68 0.25
CA ALA A 38 15.64 -8.35 -0.81
C ALA A 38 14.97 -7.72 -2.06
N GLY A 39 15.79 -7.06 -2.88
CA GLY A 39 15.38 -6.44 -4.14
C GLY A 39 15.10 -7.41 -5.29
N LEU A 40 14.71 -6.84 -6.43
CA LEU A 40 14.20 -7.61 -7.57
C LEU A 40 15.26 -8.50 -8.24
N GLU A 41 16.54 -8.16 -8.16
CA GLU A 41 17.61 -9.01 -8.64
C GLU A 41 17.61 -10.36 -7.91
N GLN A 42 17.48 -10.33 -6.58
CA GLN A 42 17.42 -11.55 -5.77
C GLN A 42 16.12 -12.34 -6.01
N TRP A 43 15.03 -11.66 -6.39
CA TRP A 43 13.79 -12.33 -6.79
C TRP A 43 13.98 -13.12 -8.09
N ASP A 44 14.60 -12.52 -9.11
CA ASP A 44 14.90 -13.18 -10.38
C ASP A 44 15.88 -14.35 -10.19
N GLU A 45 16.93 -14.18 -9.37
CA GLU A 45 17.89 -15.24 -9.05
C GLU A 45 17.25 -16.43 -8.31
N SER A 46 16.29 -16.16 -7.43
CA SER A 46 15.66 -17.20 -6.59
C SER A 46 14.46 -17.86 -7.27
N PHE A 47 14.01 -17.30 -8.40
CA PHE A 47 12.81 -17.74 -9.08
C PHE A 47 12.97 -17.64 -10.61
N PRO A 48 13.73 -18.58 -11.21
CA PRO A 48 13.84 -18.65 -12.65
C PRO A 48 12.55 -19.17 -13.32
N PRO A 49 12.32 -18.85 -14.61
CA PRO A 49 13.12 -17.94 -15.43
C PRO A 49 12.92 -16.48 -14.99
N ALA A 50 13.94 -15.65 -15.19
CA ALA A 50 13.92 -14.24 -14.82
C ALA A 50 12.95 -13.42 -15.69
N GLY A 51 12.44 -12.33 -15.13
CA GLY A 51 11.60 -11.38 -15.85
C GLY A 51 10.25 -11.93 -16.34
N MET A 52 9.80 -11.44 -17.50
CA MET A 52 8.46 -11.72 -18.04
C MET A 52 8.31 -13.09 -18.71
N LEU A 53 9.38 -13.88 -18.81
CA LEU A 53 9.31 -15.28 -19.26
C LEU A 53 8.79 -16.21 -18.15
N ASN A 54 8.62 -15.67 -16.94
CA ASN A 54 8.15 -16.41 -15.80
C ASN A 54 6.66 -16.75 -15.90
N GLU A 55 6.28 -17.97 -15.50
CA GLU A 55 4.87 -18.41 -15.48
C GLU A 55 4.00 -17.61 -14.51
N GLN A 56 4.58 -17.02 -13.47
CA GLN A 56 3.85 -16.17 -12.50
C GLN A 56 3.89 -14.70 -12.91
N ALA A 57 3.73 -14.43 -14.20
CA ALA A 57 3.61 -13.09 -14.76
C ALA A 57 2.15 -12.61 -14.78
N ILE A 58 1.95 -11.32 -14.54
CA ILE A 58 0.66 -10.63 -14.67
C ILE A 58 0.77 -9.60 -15.80
N ARG A 59 -0.31 -9.46 -16.57
CA ARG A 59 -0.50 -8.40 -17.57
C ARG A 59 -1.64 -7.47 -17.16
N GLU A 60 -1.39 -6.17 -17.31
CA GLU A 60 -2.39 -5.10 -17.33
C GLU A 60 -1.79 -3.95 -18.16
N GLU A 61 -2.29 -3.78 -19.37
CA GLU A 61 -1.69 -2.98 -20.44
C GLU A 61 -1.61 -1.50 -20.07
N ARG A 62 -2.65 -0.98 -19.43
CA ARG A 62 -2.75 0.45 -19.12
C ARG A 62 -1.78 0.83 -18.01
N LEU A 63 -1.67 0.01 -16.97
CA LEU A 63 -0.74 0.14 -15.87
C LEU A 63 0.70 -0.11 -16.34
N GLN A 64 0.93 -1.09 -17.23
CA GLN A 64 2.22 -1.31 -17.89
C GLN A 64 2.69 -0.06 -18.61
N LYS A 65 1.82 0.55 -19.43
CA LYS A 65 2.13 1.77 -20.19
C LYS A 65 2.37 2.96 -19.26
N LYS A 66 1.52 3.15 -18.24
CA LYS A 66 1.70 4.20 -17.21
C LYS A 66 3.05 4.07 -16.47
N LEU A 67 3.47 2.86 -16.15
CA LEU A 67 4.69 2.61 -15.38
C LEU A 67 5.94 2.39 -16.25
N GLY A 68 5.80 2.31 -17.57
CA GLY A 68 6.91 2.05 -18.49
C GLY A 68 7.55 0.68 -18.31
N VAL A 69 6.75 -0.36 -18.03
CA VAL A 69 7.22 -1.74 -17.80
C VAL A 69 6.58 -2.73 -18.76
N LYS A 70 7.25 -3.87 -18.99
CA LYS A 70 6.77 -4.93 -19.89
C LYS A 70 5.67 -5.78 -19.27
N GLY A 71 5.51 -5.72 -17.95
CA GLY A 71 4.50 -6.43 -17.18
C GLY A 71 4.90 -6.54 -15.72
N PHE A 72 4.20 -7.42 -15.01
CA PHE A 72 4.39 -7.59 -13.58
C PHE A 72 4.66 -9.04 -13.21
N ARG A 73 5.23 -9.27 -12.02
CA ARG A 73 5.38 -10.61 -11.48
C ARG A 73 4.70 -10.72 -10.13
N LEU A 74 4.01 -11.83 -9.94
CA LEU A 74 3.51 -12.18 -8.64
C LEU A 74 4.66 -12.56 -7.70
N PRO A 75 4.55 -12.27 -6.39
CA PRO A 75 5.46 -12.84 -5.41
C PRO A 75 5.46 -14.37 -5.51
N PRO A 76 6.61 -15.01 -5.36
CA PRO A 76 6.76 -16.43 -5.55
C PRO A 76 6.03 -17.21 -4.45
N VAL A 77 5.40 -18.31 -4.83
CA VAL A 77 4.76 -19.24 -3.89
C VAL A 77 5.49 -20.58 -3.99
N ARG A 78 5.83 -21.14 -2.83
CA ARG A 78 6.37 -22.49 -2.73
C ARG A 78 5.22 -23.48 -2.91
N ASP A 79 5.33 -24.37 -3.88
CA ASP A 79 4.36 -25.44 -4.08
C ASP A 79 5.07 -26.80 -4.03
N PRO A 80 5.00 -27.53 -2.90
CA PRO A 80 5.64 -28.84 -2.77
C PRO A 80 5.08 -29.90 -3.74
N ALA A 81 3.87 -29.71 -4.27
CA ALA A 81 3.28 -30.63 -5.24
C ALA A 81 3.88 -30.45 -6.65
N ARG A 82 4.59 -29.34 -6.89
CA ARG A 82 5.31 -29.06 -8.12
C ARG A 82 6.80 -29.05 -7.83
N GLU A 83 7.54 -30.05 -8.30
CA GLU A 83 8.99 -30.20 -8.05
C GLU A 83 9.79 -28.94 -8.45
N LYS A 84 9.42 -28.29 -9.56
CA LYS A 84 10.00 -27.01 -10.01
C LYS A 84 9.75 -25.83 -9.05
N ASP A 85 8.78 -25.97 -8.15
CA ASP A 85 8.34 -24.96 -7.20
C ASP A 85 8.67 -25.24 -5.74
N ALA A 86 9.26 -26.40 -5.46
CA ALA A 86 9.52 -26.88 -4.11
C ALA A 86 10.60 -26.08 -3.34
N GLU A 87 11.48 -25.35 -4.03
CA GLU A 87 12.58 -24.56 -3.46
C GLU A 87 12.43 -23.05 -3.66
N ARG A 88 11.28 -22.58 -4.17
CA ARG A 88 11.02 -21.17 -4.44
C ARG A 88 10.80 -20.41 -3.12
N ALA A 89 11.60 -19.38 -2.86
CA ALA A 89 11.51 -18.54 -1.68
C ALA A 89 11.91 -17.09 -1.99
N LEU A 90 11.35 -16.15 -1.22
CA LEU A 90 11.79 -14.76 -1.25
C LEU A 90 13.06 -14.59 -0.39
N PRO A 91 14.17 -14.10 -0.96
CA PRO A 91 15.35 -13.83 -0.17
C PRO A 91 15.14 -12.64 0.77
N ALA A 92 15.73 -12.73 1.95
CA ALA A 92 15.82 -11.65 2.90
C ALA A 92 17.21 -11.59 3.50
N VAL A 93 17.65 -10.39 3.85
CA VAL A 93 18.96 -10.12 4.43
C VAL A 93 18.79 -9.87 5.92
N ARG A 94 19.51 -10.58 6.79
CA ARG A 94 19.46 -10.32 8.24
C ARG A 94 19.74 -8.84 8.50
N PHE A 95 18.83 -8.19 9.21
CA PHE A 95 18.97 -6.80 9.60
C PHE A 95 18.07 -6.50 10.80
N PRO A 96 18.53 -5.78 11.82
CA PRO A 96 19.89 -5.26 12.01
C PRO A 96 20.94 -6.37 12.15
N GLN A 97 22.20 -6.05 11.85
CA GLN A 97 23.30 -6.97 12.14
C GLN A 97 23.60 -7.00 13.63
N TRP A 98 23.33 -5.93 14.36
CA TRP A 98 23.43 -5.89 15.81
C TRP A 98 22.30 -6.68 16.48
N VAL A 99 22.66 -7.56 17.41
CA VAL A 99 21.72 -8.36 18.21
C VAL A 99 22.14 -8.32 19.68
N GLN A 100 21.17 -8.53 20.57
CA GLN A 100 21.32 -8.46 22.02
C GLN A 100 21.09 -9.84 22.66
N CYS A 101 21.93 -10.22 23.61
CA CYS A 101 21.63 -11.34 24.50
C CYS A 101 20.65 -10.89 25.60
N PRO A 102 19.46 -11.52 25.75
CA PRO A 102 18.47 -11.13 26.75
C PRO A 102 18.87 -11.49 28.19
N LYS A 103 19.97 -12.25 28.40
CA LYS A 103 20.40 -12.70 29.73
C LYS A 103 21.60 -11.92 30.29
N CYS A 104 22.52 -11.48 29.44
CA CYS A 104 23.75 -10.79 29.87
C CYS A 104 23.88 -9.39 29.30
N ASP A 105 22.85 -8.90 28.60
CA ASP A 105 22.75 -7.56 28.02
C ASP A 105 23.85 -7.17 27.04
N ARG A 106 24.71 -8.11 26.65
CA ARG A 106 25.72 -7.91 25.62
C ARG A 106 25.02 -7.66 24.29
N ILE A 107 25.40 -6.57 23.62
CA ILE A 107 25.06 -6.28 22.23
C ILE A 107 26.31 -6.39 21.37
N ALA A 108 26.21 -7.08 20.25
CA ALA A 108 27.30 -7.27 19.30
C ALA A 108 26.74 -7.58 17.90
N LYS A 109 27.57 -7.44 16.87
CA LYS A 109 27.22 -7.88 15.51
C LYS A 109 26.95 -9.38 15.46
N SER A 110 26.14 -9.81 14.49
CA SER A 110 25.71 -11.19 14.25
C SER A 110 26.87 -12.19 14.23
N GLU A 111 28.00 -11.81 13.64
CA GLU A 111 29.24 -12.60 13.52
C GLU A 111 29.92 -12.92 14.86
N GLU A 112 29.60 -12.20 15.94
CA GLU A 112 30.16 -12.41 17.28
C GLU A 112 29.39 -13.46 18.11
N TRP A 113 28.34 -14.07 17.53
CA TRP A 113 27.44 -15.01 18.20
C TRP A 113 27.52 -16.41 17.58
N GLY A 114 27.05 -17.41 18.32
CA GLY A 114 27.10 -18.81 17.87
C GLY A 114 25.94 -19.12 16.94
N ASP A 115 26.19 -19.92 15.91
CA ASP A 115 25.21 -20.33 14.91
C ASP A 115 25.09 -21.86 14.78
N GLU A 116 23.89 -22.28 14.37
CA GLU A 116 23.46 -23.62 13.96
C GLU A 116 23.55 -23.85 12.45
N PRO A 117 24.37 -24.75 11.84
CA PRO A 117 24.16 -25.13 10.45
C PRO A 117 22.70 -25.58 10.20
N GLY A 118 22.06 -25.01 9.19
CA GLY A 118 20.64 -25.25 8.88
C GLY A 118 19.63 -24.55 9.80
N LYS A 119 20.08 -23.70 10.74
CA LYS A 119 19.21 -22.90 11.60
C LYS A 119 19.55 -21.43 11.52
N ALA A 120 18.52 -20.60 11.36
CA ALA A 120 18.69 -19.17 11.30
C ALA A 120 18.91 -18.50 12.68
N GLY A 121 18.60 -19.19 13.79
CA GLY A 121 18.76 -18.63 15.13
C GLY A 121 20.23 -18.47 15.57
N LEU A 122 20.57 -17.30 16.13
CA LEU A 122 21.87 -17.05 16.76
C LEU A 122 21.75 -17.17 18.28
N HIS A 123 22.81 -17.62 18.95
CA HIS A 123 22.80 -17.82 20.40
C HIS A 123 24.04 -17.28 21.10
N CYS A 124 23.88 -16.92 22.37
CA CYS A 124 24.99 -16.51 23.22
C CYS A 124 25.73 -17.72 23.80
N GLN A 125 26.92 -18.03 23.29
CA GLN A 125 27.71 -19.19 23.72
C GLN A 125 27.96 -19.16 25.23
N LYS A 126 28.33 -18.01 25.80
CA LYS A 126 28.57 -17.84 27.24
C LYS A 126 27.33 -18.17 28.08
N CYS A 127 26.17 -17.66 27.68
CA CYS A 127 24.93 -17.86 28.43
C CYS A 127 24.34 -19.25 28.24
N THR A 128 24.49 -19.83 27.05
CA THR A 128 24.11 -21.22 26.75
C THR A 128 24.93 -22.20 27.57
N THR A 129 26.25 -22.04 27.64
CA THR A 129 27.12 -22.91 28.46
C THR A 129 26.78 -22.83 29.95
N ALA A 130 26.39 -21.64 30.43
CA ALA A 130 25.98 -21.42 31.82
C ALA A 130 24.51 -21.78 32.11
N ALA A 131 23.72 -22.16 31.11
CA ALA A 131 22.31 -22.51 31.30
C ALA A 131 22.16 -23.98 31.77
N PRO A 132 21.20 -24.28 32.67
CA PRO A 132 20.87 -25.65 33.03
C PRO A 132 20.58 -26.50 31.77
N GLY A 133 21.16 -27.70 31.70
CA GLY A 133 21.03 -28.59 30.54
C GLY A 133 21.62 -28.01 29.24
N ARG A 134 22.44 -26.95 29.31
CA ARG A 134 22.99 -26.23 28.15
C ARG A 134 21.91 -25.77 27.17
N ARG A 135 20.72 -25.42 27.67
CA ARG A 135 19.65 -24.86 26.84
C ARG A 135 20.13 -23.59 26.16
N LYS A 136 19.82 -23.45 24.87
CA LYS A 136 20.26 -22.32 24.06
C LYS A 136 19.62 -21.03 24.53
N VAL A 137 20.45 -20.01 24.72
CA VAL A 137 20.01 -18.63 24.98
C VAL A 137 20.11 -17.86 23.67
N TYR A 138 18.99 -17.80 22.94
CA TYR A 138 18.91 -17.10 21.67
C TYR A 138 19.04 -15.59 21.86
N VAL A 139 19.80 -14.95 20.97
CA VAL A 139 19.93 -13.49 20.92
C VAL A 139 18.77 -12.90 20.12
N VAL A 140 18.39 -11.67 20.46
CA VAL A 140 17.25 -10.98 19.86
C VAL A 140 17.73 -9.78 19.04
N PRO A 141 17.08 -9.41 17.92
CA PRO A 141 17.39 -8.20 17.18
C PRO A 141 17.32 -6.97 18.07
N VAL A 142 18.26 -6.02 17.90
CA VAL A 142 18.18 -4.74 18.62
C VAL A 142 16.95 -3.93 18.19
N ARG A 143 16.55 -3.00 19.06
CA ARG A 143 15.31 -2.22 18.92
C ARG A 143 15.45 -0.95 18.10
N PHE A 144 16.66 -0.44 17.88
CA PHE A 144 16.90 0.85 17.24
C PHE A 144 17.68 0.71 15.95
N VAL A 145 17.29 1.50 14.95
CA VAL A 145 17.89 1.57 13.62
C VAL A 145 17.94 3.03 13.17
N LEU A 146 18.73 3.33 12.14
CA LEU A 146 18.72 4.62 11.45
C LEU A 146 17.95 4.50 10.13
N ALA A 147 17.16 5.52 9.81
CA ALA A 147 16.54 5.68 8.50
C ALA A 147 16.61 7.14 8.05
N CYS A 148 16.51 7.40 6.75
CA CYS A 148 16.42 8.77 6.22
C CYS A 148 15.28 8.92 5.22
N GLU A 149 15.01 10.17 4.83
CA GLU A 149 13.92 10.55 3.91
C GLU A 149 14.12 10.02 2.49
N SER A 150 15.36 9.73 2.05
CA SER A 150 15.63 8.99 0.80
C SER A 150 15.33 7.48 0.89
N GLY A 151 14.82 7.01 2.03
CA GLY A 151 14.43 5.62 2.28
C GLY A 151 15.58 4.67 2.65
N HIS A 152 16.80 5.18 2.83
CA HIS A 152 17.94 4.40 3.32
C HIS A 152 17.69 3.85 4.73
N LEU A 153 18.35 2.72 5.03
CA LEU A 153 18.21 2.00 6.29
C LEU A 153 19.59 1.54 6.76
N ASP A 154 19.97 1.89 7.98
CA ASP A 154 21.29 1.60 8.53
C ASP A 154 21.25 1.18 10.01
N GLU A 155 22.36 0.62 10.49
CA GLU A 155 22.52 0.24 11.89
C GLU A 155 22.50 1.48 12.79
N PHE A 156 21.98 1.32 14.00
CA PHE A 156 22.21 2.32 15.04
C PHE A 156 23.71 2.44 15.36
N PRO A 157 24.31 3.64 15.43
CA PRO A 157 25.74 3.83 15.58
C PRO A 157 26.17 3.70 17.05
N TRP A 158 26.09 2.48 17.59
CA TRP A 158 26.27 2.19 19.03
C TRP A 158 27.58 2.74 19.62
N HIS A 159 28.71 2.57 18.92
CA HIS A 159 30.02 3.05 19.39
C HIS A 159 30.16 4.58 19.36
N TRP A 160 29.49 5.25 18.41
CA TRP A 160 29.41 6.71 18.42
C TRP A 160 28.54 7.20 19.57
N TRP A 161 27.37 6.56 19.76
CA TRP A 161 26.42 6.96 20.79
C TRP A 161 27.02 6.88 22.19
N VAL A 162 27.68 5.77 22.54
CA VAL A 162 28.26 5.57 23.88
C VAL A 162 29.33 6.61 24.23
N GLY A 163 29.98 7.22 23.24
CA GLY A 163 31.03 8.22 23.45
C GLY A 163 32.21 7.62 24.22
N HIS A 164 33.02 6.80 23.54
CA HIS A 164 34.20 6.19 24.15
C HIS A 164 35.16 7.23 24.73
N ARG A 165 35.80 6.89 25.86
CA ARG A 165 36.93 7.67 26.39
C ARG A 165 38.11 7.59 25.42
N GLU A 166 38.94 8.64 25.45
CA GLU A 166 40.17 8.70 24.65
C GLU A 166 41.06 7.47 24.90
N GLY A 167 41.62 6.91 23.84
CA GLY A 167 42.46 5.69 23.88
C GLY A 167 41.71 4.35 23.92
N CYS A 168 40.37 4.35 23.93
CA CYS A 168 39.61 3.09 23.86
C CYS A 168 39.57 2.51 22.44
N ASN A 169 39.95 1.24 22.31
CA ASN A 169 39.96 0.50 21.05
C ASN A 169 38.81 -0.52 20.91
N ASN A 170 37.84 -0.53 21.83
CA ASN A 170 36.73 -1.47 21.78
C ASN A 170 35.84 -1.21 20.56
N LYS A 171 35.79 -2.19 19.65
CA LYS A 171 34.92 -2.21 18.46
C LYS A 171 34.03 -3.45 18.38
N ARG A 172 34.09 -4.33 19.38
CA ARG A 172 33.45 -5.66 19.30
C ARG A 172 32.05 -5.69 19.89
N TYR A 173 31.92 -5.32 21.16
CA TYR A 173 30.66 -5.44 21.86
C TYR A 173 30.49 -4.37 22.94
N LEU A 174 29.23 -4.10 23.26
CA LEU A 174 28.81 -3.19 24.33
C LEU A 174 27.78 -3.90 25.22
N LYS A 175 27.33 -3.24 26.28
CA LYS A 175 26.21 -3.71 27.10
C LYS A 175 25.06 -2.71 27.09
N LEU A 176 23.83 -3.19 26.93
CA LEU A 176 22.62 -2.37 26.92
C LEU A 176 21.68 -2.83 28.03
N GLU A 177 21.77 -2.19 29.19
CA GLU A 177 21.11 -2.63 30.43
C GLU A 177 19.91 -1.73 30.75
N SER A 178 18.78 -2.33 31.16
CA SER A 178 17.63 -1.56 31.66
C SER A 178 17.71 -1.45 33.18
N ARG A 179 17.86 -0.21 33.68
CA ARG A 179 17.92 0.11 35.11
C ARG A 179 16.59 0.68 35.63
N GLN A 180 15.84 1.34 34.75
CA GLN A 180 14.52 1.92 35.01
C GLN A 180 13.64 1.79 33.76
N ALA A 181 12.34 2.10 33.90
CA ALA A 181 11.41 2.13 32.78
C ALA A 181 11.73 3.28 31.80
N GLY A 182 11.44 3.07 30.52
CA GLY A 182 11.65 4.07 29.47
C GLY A 182 13.09 4.17 28.96
N LEU A 183 13.33 5.11 28.04
CA LEU A 183 14.64 5.31 27.39
C LEU A 183 15.70 5.86 28.35
N ALA A 184 15.30 6.74 29.28
CA ALA A 184 16.19 7.30 30.29
C ALA A 184 16.85 6.21 31.15
N GLY A 185 16.09 5.16 31.47
CA GLY A 185 16.56 4.00 32.23
C GLY A 185 17.35 2.96 31.41
N LEU A 186 17.44 3.11 30.08
CA LEU A 186 18.17 2.20 29.22
C LEU A 186 19.60 2.73 29.00
N ILE A 187 20.59 2.02 29.55
CA ILE A 187 21.98 2.50 29.61
C ILE A 187 22.86 1.65 28.70
N LEU A 188 23.51 2.29 27.75
CA LEU A 188 24.55 1.70 26.91
C LEU A 188 25.92 1.92 27.57
N SER A 189 26.73 0.86 27.69
CA SER A 189 28.06 0.95 28.31
C SER A 189 29.14 0.15 27.58
N CYS A 190 30.37 0.66 27.66
CA CYS A 190 31.58 -0.01 27.20
C CYS A 190 32.28 -0.70 28.38
N SER A 191 32.47 -2.01 28.29
CA SER A 191 33.12 -2.79 29.36
C SER A 191 34.64 -2.58 29.44
N GLU A 192 35.28 -2.00 28.41
CA GLU A 192 36.73 -1.75 28.40
C GLU A 192 37.09 -0.39 28.99
N CYS A 193 36.45 0.71 28.55
CA CYS A 193 36.77 2.06 29.02
C CYS A 193 35.82 2.61 30.10
N GLY A 194 34.72 1.90 30.39
CA GLY A 194 33.73 2.31 31.39
C GLY A 194 32.84 3.48 30.97
N SER A 195 32.92 3.98 29.73
CA SER A 195 31.93 4.94 29.20
C SER A 195 30.52 4.36 29.31
N ALA A 196 29.58 5.16 29.77
CA ALA A 196 28.18 4.80 29.85
C ALA A 196 27.31 6.01 29.46
N LYS A 197 26.24 5.76 28.71
CA LYS A 197 25.31 6.81 28.27
C LYS A 197 23.88 6.27 28.23
N SER A 198 22.93 7.10 28.63
CA SER A 198 21.51 6.80 28.48
C SER A 198 21.10 6.79 27.00
N MET A 199 20.06 6.02 26.68
CA MET A 199 19.38 6.06 25.38
C MET A 199 18.32 7.17 25.32
N ASP A 200 18.24 8.04 26.33
CA ASP A 200 17.40 9.24 26.25
C ASP A 200 17.85 10.19 25.14
N GLY A 201 16.88 10.86 24.51
CA GLY A 201 17.13 11.80 23.42
C GLY A 201 17.56 11.16 22.09
N ILE A 202 17.56 9.83 21.94
CA ILE A 202 17.89 9.17 20.66
C ILE A 202 16.90 9.51 19.55
N PHE A 203 15.67 9.91 19.87
CA PHE A 203 14.68 10.31 18.87
C PHE A 203 14.65 11.83 18.61
N SER A 204 15.53 12.60 19.25
CA SER A 204 15.62 14.04 19.05
C SER A 204 16.30 14.39 17.73
N LYS A 205 15.69 15.30 16.94
CA LYS A 205 16.28 15.85 15.71
C LYS A 205 17.65 16.52 15.99
N GLU A 206 17.79 17.23 17.10
CA GLU A 206 19.03 17.91 17.49
C GLU A 206 20.20 16.97 17.75
N THR A 207 19.91 15.74 18.19
CA THR A 207 20.93 14.69 18.37
C THR A 207 21.57 14.32 17.04
N TRP A 208 20.76 14.12 16.00
CA TRP A 208 21.22 13.62 14.71
C TRP A 208 21.79 14.69 13.78
N LYS A 209 21.49 15.98 14.02
CA LYS A 209 22.22 17.10 13.40
C LYS A 209 23.72 17.08 13.71
N LYS A 210 24.11 16.54 14.88
CA LYS A 210 25.51 16.40 15.30
C LYS A 210 26.16 15.11 14.78
N PHE A 211 25.37 14.18 14.27
CA PHE A 211 25.86 12.96 13.63
C PHE A 211 26.20 13.25 12.16
N SER A 212 27.01 12.38 11.55
CA SER A 212 27.30 12.47 10.11
C SER A 212 26.02 12.36 9.28
N THR A 213 26.12 12.75 8.00
CA THR A 213 25.06 12.50 7.03
C THR A 213 24.81 11.01 6.86
N CYS A 214 23.66 10.68 6.26
CA CYS A 214 23.26 9.32 5.94
C CYS A 214 24.34 8.62 5.11
N SER A 215 24.65 7.38 5.47
CA SER A 215 25.63 6.55 4.76
C SER A 215 25.18 6.10 3.38
N GLY A 216 23.90 6.27 3.03
CA GLY A 216 23.36 5.77 1.76
C GLY A 216 23.02 4.29 1.76
N ARG A 217 23.02 3.64 2.93
CA ARG A 217 22.95 2.18 2.99
C ARG A 217 21.59 1.62 2.55
N ARG A 218 21.63 0.63 1.65
CA ARG A 218 20.46 -0.08 1.11
C ARG A 218 20.59 -1.58 1.34
N PRO A 219 20.34 -2.10 2.56
CA PRO A 219 20.60 -3.50 2.90
C PRO A 219 19.81 -4.51 2.05
N TRP A 220 18.75 -4.09 1.35
CA TRP A 220 17.98 -4.93 0.43
C TRP A 220 18.60 -5.07 -0.97
N LEU A 221 19.59 -4.24 -1.34
CA LEU A 221 20.22 -4.27 -2.67
C LEU A 221 21.71 -4.62 -2.57
N ALA A 222 22.15 -5.56 -3.41
CA ALA A 222 23.55 -5.99 -3.52
C ALA A 222 24.43 -4.95 -4.26
N GLY A 223 24.56 -3.75 -3.68
CA GLY A 223 25.28 -2.60 -4.27
C GLY A 223 25.18 -1.37 -3.35
N GLY A 224 25.17 -1.64 -2.04
CA GLY A 224 24.35 -0.95 -1.04
C GLY A 224 24.80 0.43 -0.57
N HIS A 225 25.29 1.30 -1.46
CA HIS A 225 25.48 2.71 -1.15
C HIS A 225 24.93 3.59 -2.26
N GLN A 226 24.30 4.68 -1.88
CA GLN A 226 23.85 5.76 -2.74
C GLN A 226 24.16 7.07 -2.03
N ASP A 227 24.73 8.03 -2.73
CA ASP A 227 25.06 9.32 -2.11
C ASP A 227 23.82 9.97 -1.50
N CYS A 228 23.94 10.47 -0.28
CA CYS A 228 22.84 11.02 0.47
C CYS A 228 23.30 12.19 1.34
N ALA A 229 22.61 13.33 1.20
CA ALA A 229 22.88 14.53 1.99
C ALA A 229 21.98 14.65 3.24
N HIS A 230 20.95 13.80 3.38
CA HIS A 230 20.03 13.86 4.50
C HIS A 230 20.70 13.43 5.82
N HIS A 231 20.28 14.04 6.92
CA HIS A 231 20.59 13.53 8.26
C HIS A 231 19.69 12.32 8.59
N PRO A 232 20.24 11.21 9.09
CA PRO A 232 19.42 10.08 9.50
C PRO A 232 18.62 10.41 10.77
N LYS A 233 17.48 9.75 10.94
CA LYS A 233 16.68 9.74 12.17
C LYS A 233 16.79 8.35 12.79
N ALA A 234 17.08 8.26 14.08
CA ALA A 234 16.85 6.99 14.77
C ALA A 234 15.36 6.75 14.96
N THR A 235 14.96 5.49 14.84
CA THR A 235 13.59 5.05 15.06
C THR A 235 13.58 3.66 15.66
N GLN A 236 12.44 3.25 16.18
CA GLN A 236 12.23 1.87 16.60
C GLN A 236 12.12 0.99 15.36
N ARG A 237 12.75 -0.19 15.41
CA ARG A 237 12.76 -1.17 14.31
C ARG A 237 11.36 -1.62 13.87
N GLY A 238 10.39 -1.60 14.78
CA GLY A 238 8.98 -1.92 14.50
C GLY A 238 8.07 -0.69 14.32
N ALA A 239 8.63 0.51 14.11
CA ALA A 239 7.83 1.71 13.88
C ALA A 239 7.14 1.64 12.51
N SER A 240 5.87 2.05 12.44
CA SER A 240 5.09 2.09 11.20
C SER A 240 5.70 3.02 10.14
N ASN A 241 6.36 4.09 10.56
CA ASN A 241 7.02 5.04 9.67
C ASN A 241 8.33 4.53 9.04
N LEU A 242 8.72 3.28 9.28
CA LEU A 242 9.85 2.68 8.59
C LEU A 242 9.52 2.20 7.20
N TYR A 243 8.25 2.04 6.81
CA TYR A 243 7.95 1.52 5.48
C TYR A 243 6.57 1.96 5.00
N PHE A 244 6.54 2.81 3.98
CA PHE A 244 5.31 3.16 3.26
C PHE A 244 5.43 2.65 1.84
N PRO A 245 4.68 1.61 1.44
CA PRO A 245 4.71 1.11 0.08
C PRO A 245 4.15 2.15 -0.89
N VAL A 246 4.77 2.28 -2.06
CA VAL A 246 4.25 3.10 -3.16
C VAL A 246 3.64 2.16 -4.19
N ILE A 247 2.31 2.06 -4.15
CA ILE A 247 1.52 1.15 -4.99
C ILE A 247 0.76 1.96 -6.02
N GLU A 248 0.81 1.50 -7.26
CA GLU A 248 0.00 1.97 -8.37
C GLU A 248 -0.95 0.85 -8.79
N SER A 249 -2.21 1.18 -9.05
CA SER A 249 -3.20 0.18 -9.41
C SER A 249 -4.18 0.61 -10.48
N ALA A 250 -4.67 -0.40 -11.21
CA ALA A 250 -5.66 -0.26 -12.25
C ALA A 250 -6.71 -1.37 -12.11
N LEU A 251 -7.98 -1.02 -12.31
CA LEU A 251 -9.00 -2.02 -12.57
C LEU A 251 -8.79 -2.56 -13.99
N SER A 252 -8.86 -3.87 -14.20
CA SER A 252 -8.84 -4.45 -15.54
C SER A 252 -10.21 -4.25 -16.17
N ILE A 253 -10.26 -3.46 -17.25
CA ILE A 253 -11.50 -3.06 -17.92
C ILE A 253 -11.39 -3.39 -19.42
N PRO A 254 -12.46 -3.94 -20.04
CA PRO A 254 -12.51 -4.19 -21.48
C PRO A 254 -12.23 -2.92 -22.31
N PRO A 255 -11.61 -3.04 -23.49
CA PRO A 255 -11.19 -4.28 -24.16
C PRO A 255 -9.87 -4.87 -23.61
N TRP A 256 -9.21 -4.21 -22.65
CA TRP A 256 -7.87 -4.58 -22.18
C TRP A 256 -7.85 -5.77 -21.22
N SER A 257 -9.00 -6.19 -20.73
CA SER A 257 -9.14 -7.33 -19.80
C SER A 257 -9.87 -8.53 -20.39
N ASP A 258 -10.33 -8.43 -21.65
CA ASP A 258 -11.20 -9.45 -22.20
C ASP A 258 -10.44 -10.67 -22.74
N ARG A 259 -11.20 -11.72 -23.06
CA ARG A 259 -10.68 -13.00 -23.55
C ARG A 259 -9.81 -12.85 -24.81
N LEU A 260 -10.16 -11.90 -25.68
CA LEU A 260 -9.38 -11.62 -26.88
C LEU A 260 -8.02 -11.00 -26.51
N GLN A 261 -8.00 -10.03 -25.62
CA GLN A 261 -6.75 -9.41 -25.17
C GLN A 261 -5.84 -10.40 -24.44
N GLU A 262 -6.40 -11.25 -23.58
CA GLU A 262 -5.65 -12.32 -22.91
C GLU A 262 -4.98 -13.26 -23.92
N ALA A 263 -5.69 -13.64 -24.99
CA ALA A 263 -5.14 -14.46 -26.06
C ALA A 263 -4.07 -13.75 -26.90
N LEU A 264 -4.22 -12.44 -27.09
CA LEU A 264 -3.23 -11.62 -27.80
C LEU A 264 -1.94 -11.48 -27.00
N GLY A 265 -2.01 -11.41 -25.67
CA GLY A 265 -0.91 -11.57 -24.71
C GLY A 265 0.49 -11.22 -25.24
N VAL A 266 1.28 -12.25 -25.58
CA VAL A 266 2.68 -12.11 -26.04
C VAL A 266 2.83 -11.54 -27.45
N TYR A 267 1.77 -11.58 -28.26
CA TYR A 267 1.73 -11.08 -29.62
C TYR A 267 1.30 -9.61 -29.70
N TRP A 268 0.73 -9.04 -28.64
CA TRP A 268 0.24 -7.66 -28.64
C TRP A 268 1.33 -6.64 -29.01
N GLU A 269 2.48 -6.67 -28.32
CA GLU A 269 3.58 -5.75 -28.58
C GLU A 269 4.14 -5.90 -30.02
N PRO A 270 4.38 -7.13 -30.55
CA PRO A 270 4.65 -7.32 -31.97
C PRO A 270 3.59 -6.72 -32.91
N ILE A 271 2.29 -6.91 -32.64
CA ILE A 271 1.20 -6.38 -33.49
C ILE A 271 1.24 -4.85 -33.55
N VAL A 272 1.39 -4.19 -32.40
CA VAL A 272 1.44 -2.73 -32.29
C VAL A 272 2.66 -2.16 -33.03
N ASN A 273 3.82 -2.81 -32.87
CA ASN A 273 5.08 -2.36 -33.46
C ASN A 273 5.19 -2.59 -34.99
N VAL A 274 4.32 -3.40 -35.59
CA VAL A 274 4.28 -3.60 -37.05
C VAL A 274 3.64 -2.37 -37.71
N VAL A 275 4.44 -1.60 -38.46
CA VAL A 275 4.00 -0.38 -39.17
C VAL A 275 3.46 -0.71 -40.57
N GLU A 276 4.04 -1.69 -41.26
CA GLU A 276 3.64 -2.13 -42.60
C GLU A 276 3.23 -3.61 -42.59
N GLY A 277 2.12 -3.95 -43.27
CA GLY A 277 1.65 -5.35 -43.35
C GLY A 277 0.97 -5.89 -42.09
N ARG A 278 0.58 -5.01 -41.15
CA ARG A 278 -0.11 -5.38 -39.90
C ARG A 278 -1.35 -6.24 -40.14
N SER A 279 -2.18 -5.88 -41.11
CA SER A 279 -3.41 -6.62 -41.44
C SER A 279 -3.12 -8.07 -41.88
N THR A 280 -2.06 -8.29 -42.66
CA THR A 280 -1.61 -9.63 -43.08
C THR A 280 -1.06 -10.45 -41.91
N PHE A 281 -0.32 -9.80 -41.01
CA PHE A 281 0.18 -10.43 -39.79
C PHE A 281 -0.99 -10.85 -38.87
N ILE A 282 -1.98 -9.98 -38.69
CA ILE A 282 -3.18 -10.28 -37.91
C ILE A 282 -3.98 -11.43 -38.54
N ALA A 283 -4.18 -11.42 -39.86
CA ALA A 283 -4.89 -12.51 -40.57
C ALA A 283 -4.18 -13.88 -40.43
N THR A 284 -2.84 -13.86 -40.38
CA THR A 284 -2.04 -15.08 -40.14
C THR A 284 -2.21 -15.58 -38.71
N LEU A 285 -2.17 -14.69 -37.71
CA LEU A 285 -2.42 -15.05 -36.31
C LEU A 285 -3.84 -15.55 -36.09
N ALA A 286 -4.83 -14.91 -36.73
CA ALA A 286 -6.24 -15.31 -36.73
C ALA A 286 -6.40 -16.77 -37.17
N THR A 287 -5.81 -17.14 -38.30
CA THR A 287 -5.95 -18.49 -38.88
C THR A 287 -5.07 -19.56 -38.22
N THR A 288 -4.15 -19.18 -37.32
CA THR A 288 -3.22 -20.11 -36.65
C THR A 288 -3.42 -20.12 -35.14
N VAL A 289 -2.78 -19.20 -34.43
CA VAL A 289 -2.70 -19.17 -32.96
C VAL A 289 -4.05 -18.81 -32.32
N LEU A 290 -4.82 -17.94 -32.96
CA LEU A 290 -6.09 -17.42 -32.43
C LEU A 290 -7.33 -18.20 -32.96
N ALA A 291 -7.15 -19.28 -33.72
CA ALA A 291 -8.24 -20.07 -34.30
C ALA A 291 -9.24 -20.59 -33.24
N SER A 292 -8.72 -21.00 -32.09
CA SER A 292 -9.54 -21.45 -30.95
C SER A 292 -10.36 -20.30 -30.34
N VAL A 293 -9.78 -19.11 -30.29
CA VAL A 293 -10.41 -17.89 -29.74
C VAL A 293 -11.49 -17.38 -30.68
N LEU A 294 -11.26 -17.42 -31.99
CA LEU A 294 -12.30 -17.12 -33.01
C LEU A 294 -13.53 -18.00 -32.85
N THR A 295 -13.32 -19.30 -32.60
CA THR A 295 -14.41 -20.25 -32.38
C THR A 295 -15.14 -19.97 -31.05
N GLU A 296 -14.40 -19.60 -29.99
CA GLU A 296 -14.95 -19.25 -28.68
C GLU A 296 -15.76 -17.94 -28.70
N LEU A 297 -15.31 -16.96 -29.47
CA LEU A 297 -15.91 -15.62 -29.57
C LEU A 297 -16.95 -15.49 -30.70
N ASP A 298 -17.17 -16.55 -31.50
CA ASP A 298 -18.03 -16.54 -32.68
C ASP A 298 -17.70 -15.40 -33.67
N MET A 299 -16.40 -15.21 -33.93
CA MET A 299 -15.87 -14.15 -34.81
C MET A 299 -15.25 -14.73 -36.07
N SER A 300 -15.41 -14.03 -37.20
CA SER A 300 -14.63 -14.32 -38.41
C SER A 300 -13.21 -13.74 -38.33
N PRO A 301 -12.23 -14.28 -39.10
CA PRO A 301 -10.88 -13.72 -39.15
C PRO A 301 -10.83 -12.23 -39.53
N ASP A 302 -11.72 -11.78 -40.40
CA ASP A 302 -11.79 -10.38 -40.85
C ASP A 302 -12.36 -9.46 -39.76
N GLU A 303 -13.39 -9.91 -39.04
CA GLU A 303 -13.95 -9.18 -37.89
C GLU A 303 -12.92 -9.08 -36.75
N LEU A 304 -12.17 -10.15 -36.51
CA LEU A 304 -11.07 -10.15 -35.54
C LEU A 304 -9.98 -9.16 -35.95
N ALA A 305 -9.60 -9.13 -37.23
CA ALA A 305 -8.61 -8.18 -37.71
C ALA A 305 -9.06 -6.73 -37.55
N ALA A 306 -10.32 -6.44 -37.89
CA ALA A 306 -10.91 -5.12 -37.68
C ALA A 306 -10.97 -4.74 -36.20
N GLU A 307 -11.33 -5.68 -35.32
CA GLU A 307 -11.38 -5.47 -33.87
C GLU A 307 -9.99 -5.21 -33.27
N ILE A 308 -8.96 -5.95 -33.70
CA ILE A 308 -7.57 -5.71 -33.31
C ILE A 308 -7.11 -4.34 -33.80
N GLU A 309 -7.36 -3.97 -35.06
CA GLU A 309 -7.03 -2.62 -35.57
C GLU A 309 -7.75 -1.52 -34.79
N ARG A 310 -9.02 -1.73 -34.41
CA ARG A 310 -9.78 -0.79 -33.58
C ARG A 310 -9.12 -0.62 -32.20
N ARG A 311 -8.67 -1.70 -31.57
CA ARG A 311 -7.97 -1.66 -30.27
C ARG A 311 -6.62 -0.96 -30.36
N VAL A 312 -5.84 -1.22 -31.40
CA VAL A 312 -4.56 -0.54 -31.64
C VAL A 312 -4.78 0.97 -31.73
N ARG A 313 -5.80 1.42 -32.47
CA ARG A 313 -6.17 2.86 -32.54
C ARG A 313 -6.63 3.42 -31.18
N GLN A 314 -7.35 2.64 -30.38
CA GLN A 314 -7.71 3.05 -29.03
C GLN A 314 -6.49 3.14 -28.12
N GLU A 315 -5.51 2.25 -28.27
CA GLU A 315 -4.25 2.26 -27.50
C GLU A 315 -3.44 3.54 -27.73
N GLU A 316 -3.38 3.99 -28.98
CA GLU A 316 -2.75 5.26 -29.37
C GLU A 316 -3.41 6.46 -28.67
N GLY A 317 -4.70 6.34 -28.33
CA GLY A 317 -5.49 7.35 -27.62
C GLY A 317 -5.59 7.18 -26.10
N ILE A 318 -5.00 6.14 -25.49
CA ILE A 318 -5.02 5.97 -24.02
C ILE A 318 -4.21 7.09 -23.37
N ASP A 319 -4.90 7.93 -22.61
CA ASP A 319 -4.27 8.85 -21.68
C ASP A 319 -3.83 8.09 -20.44
N VAL A 320 -2.58 7.63 -20.45
CA VAL A 320 -1.96 6.89 -19.35
C VAL A 320 -1.95 7.65 -18.02
N ASN A 321 -2.12 8.97 -18.07
CA ASN A 321 -2.20 9.79 -16.86
C ASN A 321 -3.62 9.82 -16.26
N ASN A 322 -4.63 9.30 -16.97
CA ASN A 322 -6.04 9.39 -16.59
C ASN A 322 -6.76 8.03 -16.50
N LEU A 323 -6.10 7.04 -15.89
CA LEU A 323 -6.74 5.74 -15.61
C LEU A 323 -8.05 5.88 -14.82
N ARG A 324 -8.09 6.81 -13.86
CA ARG A 324 -9.27 7.06 -13.02
C ARG A 324 -10.45 7.59 -13.82
N GLY A 325 -10.23 8.52 -14.74
CA GLY A 325 -11.30 9.02 -15.62
C GLY A 325 -11.83 7.95 -16.57
N GLU A 326 -10.96 7.07 -17.08
CA GLU A 326 -11.39 5.92 -17.89
C GLU A 326 -12.26 4.94 -17.11
N GLU A 327 -11.84 4.58 -15.90
CA GLU A 327 -12.62 3.73 -15.01
C GLU A 327 -13.97 4.37 -14.65
N TYR A 328 -13.96 5.65 -14.30
CA TYR A 328 -15.18 6.40 -14.00
C TYR A 328 -16.17 6.38 -15.17
N ARG A 329 -15.69 6.61 -16.41
CA ARG A 329 -16.51 6.55 -17.63
C ARG A 329 -17.19 5.19 -17.82
N GLN A 330 -16.60 4.10 -17.35
CA GLN A 330 -17.20 2.77 -17.46
C GLN A 330 -18.35 2.59 -16.49
N PHE A 331 -18.21 3.07 -15.26
CA PHE A 331 -19.31 3.07 -14.29
C PHE A 331 -20.43 4.05 -14.67
N THR A 332 -20.12 5.15 -15.36
CA THR A 332 -21.10 6.16 -15.79
C THR A 332 -21.62 5.95 -17.23
N GLY A 333 -21.03 5.06 -18.02
CA GLY A 333 -21.41 4.81 -19.41
C GLY A 333 -22.81 4.21 -19.58
N GLY A 334 -23.40 3.63 -18.53
CA GLY A 334 -24.79 3.13 -18.52
C GLY A 334 -25.04 1.88 -19.37
N THR A 335 -24.08 1.43 -20.16
CA THR A 335 -24.17 0.21 -20.95
C THR A 335 -23.97 -1.00 -20.04
N TYR A 336 -24.90 -1.94 -20.09
CA TYR A 336 -24.68 -3.25 -19.49
C TYR A 336 -23.58 -3.96 -20.28
N VAL A 337 -22.40 -4.10 -19.67
CA VAL A 337 -21.33 -4.94 -20.23
C VAL A 337 -21.66 -6.39 -19.90
N GLN A 338 -22.54 -6.98 -20.70
CA GLN A 338 -22.78 -8.41 -20.69
C GLN A 338 -22.04 -9.03 -21.86
N GLY A 339 -21.05 -9.87 -21.58
CA GLY A 339 -20.40 -10.63 -22.63
C GLY A 339 -18.98 -11.02 -22.28
N ILE A 340 -18.77 -12.35 -22.24
CA ILE A 340 -17.54 -13.13 -22.48
C ILE A 340 -16.29 -12.82 -21.63
N ASP A 341 -16.13 -11.61 -21.07
CA ASP A 341 -15.05 -11.26 -20.16
C ASP A 341 -15.26 -11.97 -18.80
N ARG A 342 -14.22 -12.64 -18.31
CA ARG A 342 -14.20 -13.33 -17.02
C ARG A 342 -13.92 -12.37 -15.86
N GLU A 343 -13.28 -11.23 -16.10
CA GLU A 343 -12.63 -10.42 -15.09
C GLU A 343 -13.37 -9.12 -14.72
N PHE A 344 -14.25 -8.61 -15.60
CA PHE A 344 -15.03 -7.39 -15.36
C PHE A 344 -16.52 -7.58 -15.72
N GLU A 345 -17.42 -7.32 -14.77
CA GLU A 345 -18.86 -7.30 -15.01
C GLU A 345 -19.54 -6.29 -14.10
N ILE A 346 -20.29 -5.36 -14.70
CA ILE A 346 -21.08 -4.34 -14.00
C ILE A 346 -22.56 -4.43 -14.36
N ARG A 347 -23.41 -4.08 -13.40
CA ARG A 347 -24.87 -4.09 -13.52
C ARG A 347 -25.42 -2.79 -12.94
N PRO A 348 -25.74 -1.79 -13.79
CA PRO A 348 -26.44 -0.58 -13.36
C PRO A 348 -27.74 -0.93 -12.62
N GLN A 349 -28.03 -0.23 -11.53
CA GLN A 349 -29.25 -0.39 -10.75
C GLN A 349 -30.02 0.94 -10.72
N LYS A 350 -31.34 0.85 -10.53
CA LYS A 350 -32.16 2.03 -10.26
C LYS A 350 -31.77 2.59 -8.88
N VAL A 351 -31.43 3.88 -8.81
CA VAL A 351 -31.28 4.55 -7.51
C VAL A 351 -32.65 4.59 -6.81
N PRO A 352 -32.76 4.04 -5.58
CA PRO A 352 -33.99 4.07 -4.78
C PRO A 352 -34.49 5.51 -4.58
N ASP A 353 -35.81 5.70 -4.53
CA ASP A 353 -36.39 7.04 -4.47
C ASP A 353 -35.94 7.84 -3.23
N GLY A 354 -35.76 7.16 -2.09
CA GLY A 354 -35.21 7.74 -0.86
C GLY A 354 -33.72 8.11 -0.91
N LEU A 355 -32.99 7.77 -1.98
CA LEU A 355 -31.57 8.13 -2.16
C LEU A 355 -31.31 9.10 -3.31
N ARG A 356 -32.32 9.33 -4.17
CA ARG A 356 -32.23 10.24 -5.32
C ARG A 356 -31.81 11.67 -4.98
N PRO A 357 -32.13 12.25 -3.80
CA PRO A 357 -31.63 13.58 -3.45
C PRO A 357 -30.10 13.67 -3.32
N TRP A 358 -29.40 12.55 -3.17
CA TRP A 358 -27.96 12.52 -2.91
C TRP A 358 -27.15 11.78 -3.96
N PHE A 359 -27.75 10.83 -4.69
CA PHE A 359 -27.06 9.97 -5.62
C PHE A 359 -27.74 9.92 -6.99
N SER A 360 -26.97 10.05 -8.05
CA SER A 360 -27.42 9.93 -9.44
C SER A 360 -27.31 8.51 -9.98
N ARG A 361 -26.36 7.70 -9.47
CA ARG A 361 -26.12 6.33 -9.95
C ARG A 361 -25.76 5.35 -8.84
N LEU A 362 -26.20 4.12 -9.06
CA LEU A 362 -25.85 2.94 -8.29
C LEU A 362 -25.47 1.84 -9.29
N VAL A 363 -24.28 1.28 -9.16
CA VAL A 363 -23.81 0.21 -10.03
C VAL A 363 -23.24 -0.92 -9.18
N LYS A 364 -23.72 -2.14 -9.44
CA LYS A 364 -23.14 -3.35 -8.87
C LYS A 364 -21.98 -3.79 -9.76
N ALA A 365 -20.80 -3.98 -9.20
CA ALA A 365 -19.70 -4.62 -9.88
C ALA A 365 -19.64 -6.08 -9.42
N SER A 366 -20.26 -6.98 -10.18
CA SER A 366 -20.35 -8.40 -9.83
C SER A 366 -19.01 -9.13 -9.99
N ARG A 367 -18.15 -8.63 -10.89
CA ARG A 367 -16.78 -9.11 -11.10
C ARG A 367 -15.88 -7.92 -11.37
N LEU A 368 -14.77 -7.85 -10.64
CA LEU A 368 -13.70 -6.89 -10.80
C LEU A 368 -12.37 -7.63 -10.70
N ARG A 369 -11.40 -7.19 -11.47
CA ARG A 369 -10.00 -7.50 -11.25
C ARG A 369 -9.24 -6.20 -11.06
N GLU A 370 -8.43 -6.13 -10.01
CA GLU A 370 -7.49 -5.05 -9.79
C GLU A 370 -6.07 -5.61 -9.85
N VAL A 371 -5.18 -4.96 -10.61
CA VAL A 371 -3.74 -5.22 -10.54
C VAL A 371 -3.09 -4.11 -9.73
N ARG A 372 -2.38 -4.49 -8.66
CA ARG A 372 -1.66 -3.58 -7.75
C ARG A 372 -0.17 -3.82 -7.89
N ALA A 373 0.56 -2.86 -8.45
CA ALA A 373 1.99 -2.93 -8.69
C ALA A 373 2.75 -2.07 -7.67
N MET A 374 3.73 -2.66 -6.99
CA MET A 374 4.64 -1.96 -6.12
C MET A 374 5.75 -1.33 -6.94
N THR A 375 5.86 0.00 -6.88
CA THR A 375 6.82 0.77 -7.67
C THR A 375 8.03 1.25 -6.86
N GLY A 376 7.96 1.12 -5.54
CA GLY A 376 8.94 1.62 -4.58
C GLY A 376 8.36 1.68 -3.18
N PHE A 377 9.06 2.35 -2.28
CA PHE A 377 8.56 2.68 -0.94
C PHE A 377 9.20 3.98 -0.45
N THR A 378 8.67 4.58 0.61
CA THR A 378 9.30 5.69 1.32
C THR A 378 9.47 5.34 2.81
N ARG A 379 10.25 6.16 3.53
CA ARG A 379 10.41 6.05 4.99
C ARG A 379 10.30 7.42 5.62
N ILE A 380 10.04 7.44 6.93
CA ILE A 380 9.78 8.62 7.75
C ILE A 380 8.45 9.28 7.40
N HIS A 381 8.21 9.53 6.12
CA HIS A 381 6.97 10.07 5.61
C HIS A 381 6.52 9.30 4.36
N PRO A 382 5.20 9.13 4.13
CA PRO A 382 4.70 8.51 2.90
C PRO A 382 4.92 9.44 1.67
N LEU A 383 4.74 8.89 0.47
CA LEU A 383 4.93 9.64 -0.77
C LEU A 383 3.88 10.75 -0.90
N GLY A 384 4.31 11.96 -1.26
CA GLY A 384 3.43 13.13 -1.27
C GLY A 384 3.29 13.80 0.11
N GLU A 385 3.89 13.21 1.15
CA GLU A 385 4.02 13.80 2.50
C GLU A 385 5.48 14.13 2.80
N GLY A 386 6.15 14.88 1.94
CA GLY A 386 7.55 15.28 2.17
C GLY A 386 8.58 14.26 1.70
N ALA A 387 8.18 13.02 1.41
CA ALA A 387 8.92 12.19 0.47
C ALA A 387 8.51 12.58 -0.96
N THR A 388 9.44 13.17 -1.72
CA THR A 388 9.30 13.49 -3.15
C THR A 388 9.74 12.33 -4.04
N GLU A 389 10.64 11.50 -3.52
CA GLU A 389 11.22 10.38 -4.23
C GLU A 389 10.95 9.07 -3.48
N LYS A 390 10.69 8.02 -4.26
CA LYS A 390 10.57 6.66 -3.74
C LYS A 390 11.93 5.96 -3.75
N ALA A 391 12.21 5.22 -2.70
CA ALA A 391 13.36 4.33 -2.64
C ALA A 391 13.25 3.24 -3.71
N LYS A 392 14.37 2.99 -4.39
CA LYS A 392 14.45 1.96 -5.43
C LYS A 392 14.40 0.57 -4.83
N ILE A 393 13.70 -0.33 -5.52
CA ILE A 393 13.54 -1.75 -5.15
C ILE A 393 14.40 -2.67 -6.01
N PHE A 394 15.17 -2.09 -6.94
CA PHE A 394 16.13 -2.72 -7.83
C PHE A 394 17.35 -1.79 -8.01
N LEU A 395 18.50 -2.37 -8.36
CA LEU A 395 19.69 -1.66 -8.82
C LEU A 395 19.60 -1.34 -10.31
N SER A 396 19.23 -2.32 -11.12
CA SER A 396 19.06 -2.21 -12.57
C SER A 396 17.62 -2.48 -12.92
N ASN A 397 17.02 -1.64 -13.78
CA ASN A 397 15.60 -1.79 -14.15
C ASN A 397 15.39 -3.16 -14.84
N PRO A 398 14.64 -4.10 -14.23
CA PRO A 398 14.47 -5.43 -14.80
C PRO A 398 13.37 -5.46 -15.87
N GLY A 399 12.70 -4.33 -16.13
CA GLY A 399 11.60 -4.22 -17.10
C GLY A 399 10.27 -4.79 -16.60
N TRP A 400 10.18 -5.17 -15.31
CA TRP A 400 8.97 -5.66 -14.65
C TRP A 400 8.92 -5.16 -13.20
N LEU A 401 7.72 -5.16 -12.58
CA LEU A 401 7.53 -4.81 -11.17
C LEU A 401 6.76 -5.88 -10.40
N PRO A 402 6.98 -6.05 -9.08
CA PRO A 402 6.13 -6.90 -8.25
C PRO A 402 4.69 -6.41 -8.27
N ALA A 403 3.75 -7.31 -8.50
CA ALA A 403 2.34 -7.00 -8.40
C ALA A 403 1.53 -8.16 -7.84
N ILE A 404 0.33 -7.85 -7.37
CA ILE A 404 -0.72 -8.83 -7.11
C ILE A 404 -1.92 -8.50 -7.97
N GLU A 405 -2.65 -9.54 -8.36
CA GLU A 405 -4.00 -9.40 -8.89
C GLU A 405 -5.01 -9.78 -7.81
N VAL A 406 -6.04 -8.96 -7.68
CA VAL A 406 -7.16 -9.18 -6.75
C VAL A 406 -8.39 -9.31 -7.60
N ARG A 407 -9.11 -10.42 -7.46
CA ARG A 407 -10.43 -10.60 -8.07
C ARG A 407 -11.49 -10.46 -7.01
N GLY A 408 -12.57 -9.77 -7.36
CA GLY A 408 -13.48 -9.26 -6.38
C GLY A 408 -14.83 -8.83 -6.94
N GLU A 409 -15.59 -8.22 -6.05
CA GLU A 409 -16.86 -7.57 -6.36
C GLU A 409 -16.90 -6.20 -5.67
N GLY A 410 -17.87 -5.37 -6.01
CA GLY A 410 -18.00 -4.04 -5.44
C GLY A 410 -19.33 -3.36 -5.70
N VAL A 411 -19.50 -2.20 -5.07
CA VAL A 411 -20.63 -1.30 -5.23
C VAL A 411 -20.09 0.08 -5.53
N PHE A 412 -20.49 0.64 -6.67
CA PHE A 412 -20.18 1.99 -7.08
C PHE A 412 -21.38 2.91 -6.87
N LEU A 413 -21.11 4.11 -6.36
CA LEU A 413 -22.08 5.18 -6.17
C LEU A 413 -21.54 6.47 -6.81
N GLU A 414 -22.41 7.16 -7.54
CA GLU A 414 -22.16 8.52 -8.03
C GLU A 414 -23.08 9.48 -7.27
N PHE A 415 -22.50 10.52 -6.68
CA PHE A 415 -23.27 11.59 -6.04
C PHE A 415 -24.04 12.40 -7.07
N ASP A 416 -25.21 12.89 -6.68
CA ASP A 416 -25.98 13.81 -7.50
C ASP A 416 -25.20 15.11 -7.70
N ARG A 417 -25.16 15.57 -8.96
CA ARG A 417 -24.37 16.74 -9.36
C ARG A 417 -24.86 18.01 -8.70
N GLN A 418 -26.17 18.24 -8.77
CA GLN A 418 -26.77 19.47 -8.28
C GLN A 418 -26.64 19.52 -6.75
N ALA A 419 -26.93 18.41 -6.07
CA ALA A 419 -26.84 18.34 -4.62
C ALA A 419 -25.43 18.64 -4.10
N ILE A 420 -24.39 18.05 -4.73
CA ILE A 420 -23.01 18.26 -4.28
C ILE A 420 -22.50 19.67 -4.61
N GLU A 421 -22.83 20.22 -5.77
CA GLU A 421 -22.48 21.58 -6.18
C GLU A 421 -23.16 22.63 -5.28
N GLU A 422 -24.44 22.44 -4.94
CA GLU A 422 -25.14 23.34 -4.02
C GLU A 422 -24.57 23.28 -2.59
N TRP A 423 -24.15 22.10 -2.15
CA TRP A 423 -23.56 21.93 -0.82
C TRP A 423 -22.14 22.49 -0.71
N GLU A 424 -21.28 22.22 -1.69
CA GLU A 424 -19.87 22.64 -1.66
C GLU A 424 -19.70 24.17 -1.83
N ASN A 425 -20.72 24.86 -2.35
CA ASN A 425 -20.75 26.32 -2.48
C ASN A 425 -21.21 27.06 -1.21
N ARG A 426 -21.58 26.35 -0.14
CA ARG A 426 -21.92 26.98 1.15
C ARG A 426 -20.67 27.52 1.85
N SER A 427 -20.77 28.72 2.41
CA SER A 427 -19.61 29.42 2.98
C SER A 427 -18.98 28.66 4.15
N GLU A 428 -19.80 28.03 5.00
CA GLU A 428 -19.32 27.20 6.10
C GLU A 428 -18.59 25.94 5.63
N VAL A 429 -19.01 25.33 4.52
CA VAL A 429 -18.38 24.14 3.93
C VAL A 429 -17.04 24.51 3.31
N GLN A 430 -17.01 25.59 2.51
CA GLN A 430 -15.78 26.11 1.90
C GLN A 430 -14.76 26.52 2.96
N ALA A 431 -15.19 27.23 4.00
CA ALA A 431 -14.31 27.64 5.10
C ALA A 431 -13.72 26.43 5.83
N ARG A 432 -14.48 25.35 6.00
CA ARG A 432 -13.99 24.13 6.67
C ARG A 432 -13.00 23.36 5.80
N ALA A 433 -13.27 23.19 4.51
CA ALA A 433 -12.34 22.55 3.58
C ALA A 433 -11.04 23.36 3.43
N ALA A 434 -11.14 24.69 3.36
CA ALA A 434 -9.99 25.59 3.28
C ALA A 434 -9.03 25.45 4.47
N ARG A 435 -9.50 25.05 5.66
CA ARG A 435 -8.61 24.78 6.81
C ARG A 435 -7.66 23.62 6.53
N ILE A 436 -8.16 22.54 5.93
CA ILE A 436 -7.34 21.37 5.59
C ILE A 436 -6.42 21.71 4.41
N ASP A 437 -6.95 22.34 3.37
CA ASP A 437 -6.18 22.73 2.18
C ASP A 437 -5.05 23.71 2.51
N GLN A 438 -5.31 24.71 3.37
CA GLN A 438 -4.28 25.65 3.82
C GLN A 438 -3.20 24.95 4.65
N ARG A 439 -3.57 24.02 5.53
CA ARG A 439 -2.59 23.21 6.29
C ARG A 439 -1.70 22.39 5.36
N LEU A 440 -2.27 21.78 4.32
CA LEU A 440 -1.51 21.07 3.30
C LEU A 440 -0.51 21.99 2.59
N LYS A 441 -0.95 23.21 2.22
CA LYS A 441 -0.08 24.21 1.59
C LYS A 441 1.05 24.67 2.52
N ASP A 442 0.75 24.94 3.79
CA ASP A 442 1.73 25.37 4.79
C ASP A 442 2.78 24.26 5.04
N GLU A 443 2.32 23.01 5.20
CA GLU A 443 3.17 21.83 5.32
C GLU A 443 4.05 21.63 4.08
N TRP A 444 3.47 21.79 2.90
CA TRP A 444 4.20 21.66 1.63
C TRP A 444 5.28 22.73 1.48
N LEU A 445 4.94 23.98 1.80
CA LEU A 445 5.84 25.13 1.76
C LEU A 445 7.02 24.98 2.73
N GLU A 446 6.76 24.52 3.96
CA GLU A 446 7.81 24.25 4.95
C GLU A 446 8.81 23.19 4.43
N ARG A 447 8.32 22.22 3.65
CA ARG A 447 9.12 21.07 3.18
C ARG A 447 9.86 21.33 1.88
N HIS A 448 9.24 21.98 0.91
CA HIS A 448 9.77 22.13 -0.44
C HIS A 448 10.25 23.55 -0.75
N GLY A 449 10.04 24.49 0.18
CA GLY A 449 10.47 25.88 0.04
C GLY A 449 9.53 26.73 -0.81
N THR A 450 9.87 28.01 -0.89
CA THR A 450 9.04 29.07 -1.49
C THR A 450 8.82 28.85 -3.00
N GLY A 451 7.57 28.93 -3.45
CA GLY A 451 7.18 28.79 -4.86
C GLY A 451 6.85 27.35 -5.29
N SER A 452 6.81 26.41 -4.34
CA SER A 452 6.31 25.05 -4.57
C SER A 452 4.83 24.96 -4.20
N GLU A 453 4.06 24.20 -4.98
CA GLU A 453 2.63 23.94 -4.72
C GLU A 453 2.39 22.43 -4.53
N PRO A 454 1.45 22.05 -3.65
CA PRO A 454 1.08 20.66 -3.50
C PRO A 454 0.53 20.10 -4.82
N PRO A 455 0.67 18.79 -5.06
CA PRO A 455 0.28 18.16 -6.33
C PRO A 455 -1.24 18.23 -6.59
N ARG A 456 -2.04 18.48 -5.56
CA ARG A 456 -3.48 18.73 -5.66
C ARG A 456 -3.95 19.65 -4.53
N ALA A 457 -5.04 20.36 -4.78
CA ALA A 457 -5.84 21.01 -3.74
C ALA A 457 -6.81 19.99 -3.11
N ILE A 458 -7.22 20.24 -1.86
CA ILE A 458 -8.20 19.43 -1.16
C ILE A 458 -9.54 20.16 -1.13
N SER A 459 -10.49 19.72 -1.96
CA SER A 459 -11.81 20.31 -2.06
C SER A 459 -12.81 19.73 -1.04
N ALA A 460 -13.89 20.46 -0.79
CA ALA A 460 -15.00 19.97 0.05
C ALA A 460 -15.60 18.67 -0.51
N ARG A 461 -15.70 18.57 -1.84
CA ARG A 461 -16.10 17.37 -2.56
C ARG A 461 -15.24 16.16 -2.21
N PHE A 462 -13.92 16.34 -2.22
CA PHE A 462 -12.98 15.28 -1.88
C PHE A 462 -13.19 14.79 -0.45
N LEU A 463 -13.26 15.72 0.51
CA LEU A 463 -13.50 15.39 1.92
C LEU A 463 -14.81 14.63 2.12
N LEU A 464 -15.89 15.06 1.47
CA LEU A 464 -17.20 14.40 1.56
C LEU A 464 -17.15 12.98 1.01
N VAL A 465 -16.69 12.80 -0.23
CA VAL A 465 -16.67 11.49 -0.90
C VAL A 465 -15.77 10.52 -0.16
N HIS A 466 -14.58 10.96 0.26
CA HIS A 466 -13.63 10.15 1.02
C HIS A 466 -14.18 9.76 2.40
N THR A 467 -14.68 10.73 3.17
CA THR A 467 -15.25 10.44 4.50
C THR A 467 -16.47 9.52 4.39
N PHE A 468 -17.29 9.70 3.37
CA PHE A 468 -18.44 8.83 3.12
C PHE A 468 -18.00 7.41 2.70
N ALA A 469 -16.95 7.27 1.90
CA ALA A 469 -16.39 5.96 1.55
C ALA A 469 -15.99 5.17 2.80
N HIS A 470 -15.34 5.81 3.77
CA HIS A 470 -14.98 5.20 5.05
C HIS A 470 -16.22 4.80 5.88
N ALA A 471 -17.20 5.69 6.00
CA ALA A 471 -18.44 5.39 6.72
C ALA A 471 -19.19 4.21 6.08
N LEU A 472 -19.28 4.19 4.75
CA LEU A 472 -19.93 3.15 3.98
C LEU A 472 -19.18 1.81 4.07
N MET A 473 -17.86 1.81 3.93
CA MET A 473 -17.02 0.62 4.12
C MET A 473 -17.25 -0.01 5.50
N ARG A 474 -17.22 0.81 6.56
CA ARG A 474 -17.42 0.34 7.92
C ARG A 474 -18.78 -0.33 8.08
N GLN A 475 -19.84 0.25 7.51
CA GLN A 475 -21.17 -0.35 7.55
C GLN A 475 -21.25 -1.63 6.70
N LEU A 476 -20.65 -1.65 5.51
CA LEU A 476 -20.62 -2.83 4.63
C LEU A 476 -19.86 -4.01 5.27
N THR A 477 -18.79 -3.76 6.02
CA THR A 477 -18.10 -4.76 6.83
C THR A 477 -19.07 -5.42 7.83
N LEU A 478 -19.93 -4.64 8.49
CA LEU A 478 -20.93 -5.16 9.43
C LEU A 478 -22.05 -5.92 8.72
N ASP A 479 -22.57 -5.37 7.61
CA ASP A 479 -23.70 -5.95 6.88
C ASP A 479 -23.33 -7.23 6.13
N CYS A 480 -22.08 -7.35 5.68
CA CYS A 480 -21.59 -8.48 4.88
C CYS A 480 -20.78 -9.49 5.71
N GLY A 481 -20.31 -9.14 6.91
CA GLY A 481 -19.45 -9.97 7.73
C GLY A 481 -17.99 -10.04 7.26
N TYR A 482 -17.57 -9.13 6.36
CA TYR A 482 -16.17 -9.02 5.95
C TYR A 482 -15.31 -8.53 7.12
N SER A 483 -14.02 -8.88 7.13
CA SER A 483 -13.07 -8.18 8.00
C SER A 483 -12.89 -6.72 7.56
N SER A 484 -12.53 -5.82 8.47
CA SER A 484 -12.31 -4.40 8.15
C SER A 484 -11.17 -4.17 7.14
N THR A 485 -10.25 -5.13 7.01
CA THR A 485 -9.13 -5.13 6.06
C THR A 485 -9.49 -5.72 4.70
N ALA A 486 -10.67 -6.35 4.55
CA ALA A 486 -11.08 -7.01 3.32
C ALA A 486 -11.74 -6.07 2.31
N LEU A 487 -12.21 -4.90 2.73
CA LEU A 487 -12.77 -3.88 1.85
C LEU A 487 -11.78 -2.74 1.63
N ARG A 488 -11.81 -2.17 0.43
CA ARG A 488 -11.00 -1.01 0.04
C ARG A 488 -11.87 -0.04 -0.75
N GLU A 489 -11.55 1.24 -0.61
CA GLU A 489 -12.15 2.29 -1.41
C GLU A 489 -11.36 2.54 -2.69
N ARG A 490 -12.07 3.03 -3.69
CA ARG A 490 -11.49 3.63 -4.88
C ARG A 490 -12.23 4.93 -5.16
N LEU A 491 -11.52 6.05 -5.03
CA LEU A 491 -12.13 7.38 -5.13
C LEU A 491 -12.09 7.89 -6.57
N TYR A 492 -13.20 8.48 -7.02
CA TYR A 492 -13.35 9.15 -8.31
C TYR A 492 -13.79 10.58 -8.05
N VAL A 493 -12.83 11.46 -7.75
CA VAL A 493 -13.08 12.87 -7.45
C VAL A 493 -12.19 13.74 -8.33
N SER A 494 -12.79 14.70 -9.03
CA SER A 494 -12.10 15.78 -9.72
C SER A 494 -12.88 17.08 -9.58
N GLU A 495 -12.25 18.21 -9.86
CA GLU A 495 -12.90 19.53 -9.85
C GLU A 495 -14.02 19.61 -10.90
N GLU A 496 -13.82 19.02 -12.08
CA GLU A 496 -14.73 19.22 -13.22
C GLU A 496 -15.94 18.29 -13.25
N ASP A 497 -15.78 17.00 -12.95
CA ASP A 497 -16.83 16.01 -13.28
C ASP A 497 -16.95 14.83 -12.30
N MET A 498 -15.84 14.27 -11.83
CA MET A 498 -15.89 13.04 -11.04
C MET A 498 -16.38 13.31 -9.60
N ARG A 499 -17.41 12.58 -9.19
CA ARG A 499 -18.05 12.66 -7.86
C ARG A 499 -18.56 11.31 -7.38
N GLY A 500 -17.74 10.28 -7.56
CA GLY A 500 -18.11 8.91 -7.25
C GLY A 500 -17.09 8.18 -6.40
N LEU A 501 -17.50 7.02 -5.91
CA LEU A 501 -16.64 6.08 -5.20
C LEU A 501 -17.04 4.66 -5.56
N LEU A 502 -16.07 3.75 -5.46
CA LEU A 502 -16.29 2.32 -5.50
C LEU A 502 -15.78 1.71 -4.19
N ILE A 503 -16.62 0.95 -3.51
CA ILE A 503 -16.18 0.06 -2.43
C ILE A 503 -16.11 -1.36 -2.99
N TYR A 504 -14.96 -2.00 -2.84
CA TYR A 504 -14.72 -3.30 -3.44
C TYR A 504 -13.88 -4.19 -2.51
N THR A 505 -13.91 -5.50 -2.78
CA THR A 505 -13.13 -6.49 -2.03
C THR A 505 -11.64 -6.40 -2.41
N ALA A 506 -10.77 -6.34 -1.42
CA ALA A 506 -9.33 -6.06 -1.54
C ALA A 506 -8.42 -7.28 -1.31
N THR A 507 -8.99 -8.44 -0.98
CA THR A 507 -8.27 -9.67 -0.64
C THR A 507 -8.69 -10.83 -1.54
N THR A 508 -7.73 -11.70 -1.86
CA THR A 508 -7.91 -12.92 -2.67
C THR A 508 -8.31 -14.15 -1.85
N ASP A 509 -8.26 -14.07 -0.52
CA ASP A 509 -8.35 -15.22 0.39
C ASP A 509 -9.81 -15.61 0.73
N ASP A 510 -9.99 -16.81 1.29
CA ASP A 510 -11.20 -17.61 1.63
C ASP A 510 -12.46 -16.91 2.21
N ASP A 511 -12.45 -15.59 2.44
CA ASP A 511 -13.66 -14.81 2.80
C ASP A 511 -14.68 -14.73 1.65
N GLY A 512 -14.43 -15.42 0.53
CA GLY A 512 -15.41 -15.82 -0.45
C GLY A 512 -16.20 -14.67 -1.06
N THR A 513 -15.98 -14.40 -2.35
CA THR A 513 -16.91 -13.61 -3.17
C THR A 513 -18.23 -14.38 -3.39
N LEU A 514 -18.93 -14.73 -2.30
CA LEU A 514 -20.22 -15.41 -2.28
C LEU A 514 -21.37 -14.45 -2.68
N GLY A 515 -21.05 -13.32 -3.31
CA GLY A 515 -22.00 -12.27 -3.65
C GLY A 515 -22.36 -11.34 -2.49
N GLY A 516 -21.63 -11.38 -1.37
CA GLY A 516 -21.99 -10.65 -0.14
C GLY A 516 -22.08 -9.13 -0.36
N LEU A 517 -21.01 -8.54 -0.88
CA LEU A 517 -20.88 -7.10 -1.09
C LEU A 517 -21.72 -6.63 -2.28
N GLN A 518 -21.69 -7.34 -3.42
CA GLN A 518 -22.48 -6.89 -4.58
C GLN A 518 -23.98 -6.92 -4.28
N ARG A 519 -24.46 -7.86 -3.44
CA ARG A 519 -25.87 -7.91 -3.02
C ARG A 519 -26.27 -6.68 -2.23
N GLN A 520 -25.36 -6.04 -1.50
CA GLN A 520 -25.68 -4.77 -0.85
C GLN A 520 -25.95 -3.65 -1.84
N GLY A 521 -25.48 -3.77 -3.09
CA GLY A 521 -25.85 -2.86 -4.16
C GLY A 521 -27.26 -3.08 -4.73
N ASP A 522 -28.04 -4.04 -4.20
CA ASP A 522 -29.47 -4.16 -4.57
C ASP A 522 -30.27 -2.97 -4.00
N PRO A 523 -31.19 -2.36 -4.77
CA PRO A 523 -31.94 -1.17 -4.35
C PRO A 523 -32.60 -1.27 -2.97
N GLU A 524 -33.11 -2.43 -2.57
CA GLU A 524 -33.77 -2.62 -1.28
C GLU A 524 -32.81 -2.67 -0.09
N ARG A 525 -31.55 -3.08 -0.33
CA ARG A 525 -30.53 -3.27 0.70
C ARG A 525 -29.70 -2.01 0.90
N ILE A 526 -29.28 -1.39 -0.21
CA ILE A 526 -28.37 -0.24 -0.18
C ILE A 526 -28.92 0.94 0.63
N VAL A 527 -30.24 1.14 0.62
CA VAL A 527 -30.89 2.21 1.41
C VAL A 527 -30.60 2.02 2.89
N ARG A 528 -30.80 0.79 3.41
CA ARG A 528 -30.58 0.48 4.82
C ARG A 528 -29.10 0.66 5.19
N THR A 529 -28.20 0.19 4.32
CA THR A 529 -26.76 0.33 4.51
C THR A 529 -26.34 1.80 4.54
N ILE A 530 -26.76 2.63 3.58
CA ILE A 530 -26.38 4.05 3.55
C ILE A 530 -26.97 4.81 4.74
N VAL A 531 -28.24 4.58 5.08
CA VAL A 531 -28.88 5.22 6.24
C VAL A 531 -28.14 4.84 7.52
N ALA A 532 -27.83 3.55 7.72
CA ALA A 532 -27.08 3.09 8.89
C ALA A 532 -25.65 3.66 8.92
N ALA A 533 -24.97 3.71 7.77
CA ALA A 533 -23.64 4.31 7.64
C ALA A 533 -23.65 5.77 8.09
N VAL A 534 -24.60 6.58 7.59
CA VAL A 534 -24.74 7.99 7.97
C VAL A 534 -25.13 8.15 9.45
N GLN A 535 -26.13 7.39 9.93
CA GLN A 535 -26.58 7.45 11.32
C GLN A 535 -25.46 7.09 12.31
N SER A 536 -24.60 6.12 11.97
CA SER A 536 -23.45 5.76 12.80
C SER A 536 -22.44 6.90 12.97
N GLN A 537 -22.43 7.87 12.05
CA GLN A 537 -21.54 9.03 12.12
C GLN A 537 -22.11 10.17 12.96
N ALA A 538 -23.41 10.15 13.29
CA ALA A 538 -24.03 11.19 14.12
C ALA A 538 -23.46 11.24 15.55
N TRP A 539 -22.85 10.15 16.03
CA TRP A 539 -22.28 10.07 17.37
C TRP A 539 -20.93 9.36 17.38
N CYS A 540 -19.95 9.92 18.10
CA CYS A 540 -18.65 9.29 18.35
C CYS A 540 -18.40 9.21 19.85
N SER A 541 -17.88 8.08 20.33
CA SER A 541 -17.53 7.90 21.74
C SER A 541 -16.42 8.84 22.23
N SER A 542 -15.69 9.47 21.30
CA SER A 542 -14.65 10.45 21.56
C SER A 542 -15.16 11.90 21.47
N ASP A 543 -16.46 12.12 21.29
CA ASP A 543 -17.04 13.47 21.34
C ASP A 543 -17.07 14.01 22.78
N PRO A 544 -16.87 15.33 22.99
CA PRO A 544 -16.77 16.38 21.97
C PRO A 544 -15.37 16.54 21.35
N LEU A 545 -14.33 15.90 21.91
CA LEU A 545 -12.94 16.08 21.48
C LEU A 545 -12.73 15.75 19.99
N CYS A 546 -13.46 14.76 19.47
CA CYS A 546 -13.41 14.42 18.05
C CYS A 546 -14.08 15.47 17.16
N ILE A 547 -15.35 15.84 17.41
CA ILE A 547 -16.08 16.79 16.55
C ILE A 547 -15.59 18.24 16.66
N GLU A 548 -14.95 18.60 17.77
CA GLU A 548 -14.34 19.92 18.00
C GLU A 548 -12.88 20.02 17.51
N ASP A 549 -12.42 19.04 16.72
CA ASP A 549 -11.08 19.01 16.13
C ASP A 549 -9.94 19.03 17.18
N MET A 550 -10.15 18.48 18.39
CA MET A 550 -9.11 18.40 19.44
C MET A 550 -8.27 17.12 19.38
N LEU A 551 -8.76 16.08 18.69
CA LEU A 551 -8.04 14.81 18.45
C LEU A 551 -7.35 14.76 17.08
N VAL A 552 -7.07 15.94 16.50
CA VAL A 552 -6.48 16.06 15.18
C VAL A 552 -5.12 15.34 15.15
N PRO A 553 -4.83 14.52 14.11
CA PRO A 553 -3.53 13.88 13.95
C PRO A 553 -2.39 14.90 13.93
N GLU A 554 -1.15 14.48 14.21
CA GLU A 554 0.00 15.40 14.25
C GLU A 554 0.20 16.20 12.95
N ASP A 555 -0.24 15.67 11.81
CA ASP A 555 -0.17 16.36 10.50
C ASP A 555 -1.22 17.47 10.33
N GLY A 556 -2.32 17.46 11.09
CA GLY A 556 -3.37 18.45 10.94
C GLY A 556 -4.29 18.25 9.73
N LEU A 557 -4.18 17.16 8.97
CA LEU A 557 -4.80 17.03 7.65
C LEU A 557 -6.14 16.30 7.63
N SER A 558 -6.60 15.93 8.81
CA SER A 558 -7.97 15.51 9.07
C SER A 558 -8.55 16.37 10.20
N LEU A 559 -9.87 16.53 10.23
CA LEU A 559 -10.56 17.29 11.26
C LEU A 559 -11.29 16.34 12.22
N ALA A 560 -12.61 16.16 12.06
CA ALA A 560 -13.37 15.26 12.93
C ALA A 560 -13.18 13.79 12.52
N ALA A 561 -11.98 13.24 12.77
CA ALA A 561 -11.61 11.88 12.40
C ALA A 561 -10.83 11.17 13.52
N CYS A 562 -11.30 10.00 13.96
CA CYS A 562 -10.61 9.15 14.93
C CYS A 562 -10.98 7.67 14.74
N HIS A 563 -10.28 6.76 15.45
CA HIS A 563 -10.50 5.31 15.35
C HIS A 563 -11.92 4.88 15.74
N SER A 564 -12.60 5.67 16.57
CA SER A 564 -13.97 5.40 17.00
C SER A 564 -15.01 5.65 15.89
N CYS A 565 -14.70 6.47 14.88
CA CYS A 565 -15.64 6.83 13.80
C CYS A 565 -15.12 6.44 12.41
N VAL A 566 -14.33 7.30 11.77
CA VAL A 566 -14.05 7.25 10.33
C VAL A 566 -12.64 6.78 9.96
N LEU A 567 -11.72 6.50 10.90
CA LEU A 567 -10.43 5.90 10.51
C LEU A 567 -10.62 4.42 10.13
N SER A 568 -10.02 4.01 9.02
CA SER A 568 -10.02 2.65 8.47
C SER A 568 -8.62 2.02 8.56
N PRO A 569 -8.45 0.69 8.41
CA PRO A 569 -7.13 0.08 8.29
C PRO A 569 -6.32 0.72 7.14
N GLU A 570 -5.00 0.88 7.28
CA GLU A 570 -4.19 1.60 6.27
C GLU A 570 -4.23 0.91 4.89
N THR A 571 -4.40 -0.41 4.85
CA THR A 571 -4.51 -1.18 3.60
C THR A 571 -5.81 -0.93 2.83
N SER A 572 -6.81 -0.30 3.47
CA SER A 572 -8.16 -0.07 2.93
C SER A 572 -8.38 1.34 2.39
N CYS A 573 -7.58 2.31 2.84
CA CYS A 573 -7.64 3.71 2.40
C CYS A 573 -6.59 3.97 1.31
N GLU A 574 -6.92 4.77 0.29
CA GLU A 574 -5.93 5.20 -0.73
C GLU A 574 -5.07 6.37 -0.24
N GLU A 575 -5.54 7.07 0.79
CA GLU A 575 -5.01 8.34 1.29
C GLU A 575 -4.40 8.22 2.70
N PHE A 576 -4.13 7.00 3.17
CA PHE A 576 -3.54 6.73 4.49
C PHE A 576 -4.28 7.42 5.66
N ASN A 577 -5.62 7.47 5.58
CA ASN A 577 -6.50 8.14 6.54
C ASN A 577 -6.33 9.68 6.68
N ARG A 578 -5.78 10.36 5.68
CA ARG A 578 -5.74 11.83 5.61
C ARG A 578 -6.95 12.39 4.89
N PHE A 579 -7.24 13.68 5.08
CA PHE A 579 -8.35 14.35 4.39
C PHE A 579 -9.71 13.74 4.75
N LEU A 580 -9.91 13.47 6.04
CA LEU A 580 -11.16 12.95 6.59
C LEU A 580 -11.81 13.97 7.52
N ASP A 581 -13.13 14.07 7.43
CA ASP A 581 -13.89 14.96 8.28
C ASP A 581 -15.36 14.54 8.39
N ARG A 582 -15.70 13.87 9.49
CA ARG A 582 -17.06 13.39 9.77
C ARG A 582 -18.12 14.50 9.73
N ALA A 583 -17.74 15.75 10.03
CA ALA A 583 -18.67 16.88 9.97
C ALA A 583 -19.20 17.16 8.57
N THR A 584 -18.50 16.75 7.50
CA THR A 584 -19.01 16.85 6.12
C THR A 584 -20.26 16.00 5.92
N LEU A 585 -20.40 14.89 6.65
CA LEU A 585 -21.54 13.98 6.55
C LEU A 585 -22.73 14.45 7.38
N VAL A 586 -22.49 14.81 8.64
CA VAL A 586 -23.54 14.99 9.66
C VAL A 586 -23.62 16.42 10.24
N GLY A 587 -22.69 17.30 9.85
CA GLY A 587 -22.56 18.65 10.40
C GLY A 587 -21.82 18.68 11.74
N THR A 588 -21.73 19.87 12.33
CA THR A 588 -21.22 20.05 13.70
C THR A 588 -22.38 20.45 14.63
N PRO A 589 -22.22 20.33 15.96
CA PRO A 589 -23.23 20.81 16.90
C PRO A 589 -23.58 22.30 16.71
N ALA A 590 -22.61 23.13 16.28
CA ALA A 590 -22.81 24.55 16.02
C ALA A 590 -23.37 24.86 14.63
N SER A 591 -23.16 23.98 13.64
CA SER A 591 -23.66 24.13 12.28
C SER A 591 -24.10 22.77 11.73
N ALA A 592 -25.31 22.36 12.09
CA ALA A 592 -25.89 21.11 11.61
C ALA A 592 -26.20 21.17 10.10
N GLU A 593 -26.51 22.36 9.56
CA GLU A 593 -26.77 22.56 8.11
C GLU A 593 -25.56 22.25 7.22
N MET A 594 -24.36 22.22 7.79
CA MET A 594 -23.14 21.84 7.06
C MET A 594 -23.14 20.36 6.63
N GLY A 595 -23.89 19.48 7.31
CA GLY A 595 -23.89 18.05 6.98
C GLY A 595 -24.62 17.74 5.68
N PHE A 596 -23.93 17.13 4.71
CA PHE A 596 -24.51 16.76 3.42
C PHE A 596 -25.73 15.82 3.56
N PHE A 597 -25.68 14.88 4.52
CA PHE A 597 -26.74 13.90 4.75
C PHE A 597 -27.69 14.25 5.90
N ARG A 598 -27.76 15.53 6.30
CA ARG A 598 -28.61 15.96 7.43
C ARG A 598 -30.07 15.51 7.29
N GLN A 599 -30.66 15.52 6.09
CA GLN A 599 -32.07 15.14 5.94
C GLN A 599 -32.30 13.66 6.25
N ILE A 600 -31.30 12.79 6.05
CA ILE A 600 -31.35 11.37 6.47
C ILE A 600 -31.47 11.27 8.00
N LEU A 601 -30.72 12.09 8.75
CA LEU A 601 -30.73 12.09 10.22
C LEU A 601 -32.04 12.61 10.82
N SER A 602 -32.79 13.42 10.06
CA SER A 602 -34.10 13.96 10.48
C SER A 602 -35.29 13.10 10.02
N GLY A 603 -35.03 11.89 9.47
CA GLY A 603 -36.05 10.93 9.05
C GLY A 603 -36.55 11.10 7.62
N GLY A 604 -35.83 11.84 6.77
CA GLY A 604 -36.21 12.14 5.39
C GLY A 604 -35.69 11.18 4.31
N ALA A 605 -35.35 9.94 4.66
CA ALA A 605 -34.81 8.92 3.74
C ALA A 605 -35.78 7.77 3.46
#